data_AF-A0A382GTH2-F1
#
_entry.id   AF-A0A382GTH2-F1
#
_cell.length_a   1.000
_cell.length_b   1.000
_cell.length_c   1.000
_cell.angle_alpha   90.00
_cell.angle_beta   90.00
_cell.angle_gamma   90.00
#
_symmetry.space_group_name_H-M   'P 1'
#
loop_
_entity.id
_entity.type
_entity.pdbx_description
1 polymer ?
#
loop_
_entity_poly.entity_id
_entity_poly.type
_entity_poly.pdbx_seq_one_letter_code
_entity_poly.pdbx_strand_id
1 'polypeptide(L)'
;NAGVDYMLDTRSRQALEPIGASTTPWVYNLDLKMDKRFAFGNYGLTVFARVNNLLDRRNALNVYQATGSADDDGFYGNEVYSQAFIDQYGEDDGGTSGGGDHVAGDGITDYEEMYRAINIDNDESFRTQVGGRLISAPRQVFLGFSVDF
;
A
#
# COMPACT_ATOMS: atom_id res chain seq x y z
N ASN A 1 -7.64 -13.12 -11.83
CA ASN A 1 -8.47 -11.90 -11.77
C ASN A 1 -9.38 -12.00 -10.56
N ALA A 2 -8.86 -11.67 -9.38
CA ALA A 2 -9.63 -11.55 -8.16
C ALA A 2 -9.68 -10.06 -7.83
N GLY A 3 -10.86 -9.47 -7.88
CA GLY A 3 -11.06 -8.02 -7.76
C GLY A 3 -11.87 -7.53 -8.94
N VAL A 4 -13.10 -7.14 -8.67
CA VAL A 4 -14.00 -6.60 -9.67
C VAL A 4 -13.43 -5.26 -10.15
N ASP A 5 -13.58 -4.94 -11.43
CA ASP A 5 -12.90 -3.81 -12.07
C ASP A 5 -13.75 -2.54 -11.95
N TYR A 6 -13.91 -2.03 -10.72
CA TYR A 6 -14.85 -0.94 -10.42
C TYR A 6 -14.43 0.39 -11.05
N MET A 7 -13.15 0.55 -11.41
CA MET A 7 -12.65 1.77 -12.07
C MET A 7 -12.93 1.77 -13.58
N LEU A 8 -13.08 0.59 -14.22
CA LEU A 8 -13.38 0.51 -15.66
C LEU A 8 -14.88 0.38 -15.99
N ASP A 9 -15.72 -0.06 -15.05
CA ASP A 9 -17.18 -0.09 -15.27
C ASP A 9 -17.71 1.33 -15.56
N THR A 10 -18.34 1.50 -16.72
CA THR A 10 -18.91 2.78 -17.15
C THR A 10 -20.19 3.14 -16.41
N ARG A 11 -20.85 2.17 -15.77
CA ARG A 11 -22.10 2.37 -15.03
C ARG A 11 -21.88 2.97 -13.64
N SER A 12 -20.69 2.83 -13.07
CA SER A 12 -20.30 3.37 -11.77
C SER A 12 -19.61 4.75 -11.87
N ARG A 13 -19.26 5.22 -13.06
CA ARG A 13 -18.66 6.56 -13.28
C ARG A 13 -19.68 7.68 -13.18
N GLN A 14 -20.14 7.95 -11.97
CA GLN A 14 -20.76 9.22 -11.63
C GLN A 14 -19.71 10.14 -11.01
N ALA A 15 -19.58 11.35 -11.54
CA ALA A 15 -18.72 12.36 -10.93
C ALA A 15 -19.35 12.79 -9.61
N LEU A 16 -18.79 12.34 -8.48
CA LEU A 16 -19.24 12.75 -7.14
C LEU A 16 -18.94 14.24 -6.88
N GLU A 17 -17.93 14.79 -7.58
CA GLU A 17 -17.49 16.18 -7.44
C GLU A 17 -17.29 16.88 -8.81
N PRO A 18 -17.39 18.23 -8.87
CA PRO A 18 -17.10 19.01 -10.07
C PRO A 18 -15.67 18.80 -10.58
N ILE A 19 -15.47 18.93 -11.90
CA ILE A 19 -14.15 18.77 -12.53
C ILE A 19 -13.13 19.74 -11.91
N GLY A 20 -12.02 19.19 -11.40
CA GLY A 20 -10.95 19.96 -10.74
C GLY A 20 -11.23 20.38 -9.29
N ALA A 21 -12.28 19.88 -8.65
CA ALA A 21 -12.55 20.16 -7.23
C ALA A 21 -11.63 19.38 -6.27
N SER A 22 -11.11 18.24 -6.71
CA SER A 22 -10.29 17.35 -5.87
C SER A 22 -8.80 17.73 -5.93
N THR A 23 -8.18 17.84 -4.76
CA THR A 23 -6.74 18.09 -4.62
C THR A 23 -6.11 17.00 -3.77
N THR A 24 -5.03 16.39 -4.25
CA THR A 24 -4.28 15.38 -3.50
C THR A 24 -3.72 15.98 -2.19
N PRO A 25 -3.69 15.22 -1.08
CA PRO A 25 -3.06 15.65 0.17
C PRO A 25 -1.61 16.08 -0.02
N TRP A 26 -1.14 16.98 0.85
CA TRP A 26 0.25 17.45 0.84
C TRP A 26 1.20 16.33 1.27
N VAL A 27 2.24 16.10 0.48
CA VAL A 27 3.23 15.05 0.71
C VAL A 27 4.48 15.64 1.36
N TYR A 28 4.96 15.02 2.44
CA TYR A 28 6.20 15.41 3.11
C TYR A 28 7.12 14.20 3.30
N ASN A 29 8.31 14.28 2.70
CA ASN A 29 9.34 13.25 2.80
C ASN A 29 10.61 13.83 3.42
N LEU A 30 11.24 13.04 4.31
CA LEU A 30 12.50 13.37 4.96
C LEU A 30 13.49 12.23 4.71
N ASP A 31 14.63 12.55 4.11
CA ASP A 31 15.69 11.60 3.81
C ASP A 31 16.98 11.97 4.56
N LEU A 32 17.74 10.97 4.99
CA LEU A 32 19.03 11.13 5.66
C LEU A 32 20.15 10.55 4.81
N LYS A 33 21.22 11.32 4.62
CA LYS A 33 22.49 10.82 4.08
C LYS A 33 23.63 11.19 5.03
N MET A 34 24.42 10.21 5.42
CA MET A 34 25.60 10.39 6.26
C MET A 34 26.80 9.70 5.63
N ASP A 35 27.87 10.45 5.43
CA ASP A 35 29.15 9.96 4.93
C ASP A 35 30.24 10.29 5.97
N LYS A 36 31.02 9.29 6.38
CA LYS A 36 32.12 9.47 7.34
C LYS A 36 33.39 8.79 6.86
N ARG A 37 34.45 9.58 6.70
CA ARG A 37 35.81 9.10 6.42
C ARG A 37 36.61 8.97 7.71
N PHE A 38 37.27 7.83 7.86
CA PHE A 38 38.26 7.52 8.88
C PHE A 38 39.61 7.34 8.18
N ALA A 39 40.65 8.02 8.69
CA ALA A 39 42.00 7.90 8.18
C ALA A 39 42.85 7.09 9.18
N PHE A 40 43.52 6.05 8.69
CA PHE A 40 44.41 5.21 9.46
C PHE A 40 45.75 5.08 8.72
N GLY A 41 46.68 5.99 9.02
CA GLY A 41 47.98 6.05 8.32
C GLY A 41 47.78 6.36 6.82
N ASN A 42 48.27 5.46 5.96
CA ASN A 42 48.13 5.58 4.51
C ASN A 42 46.77 5.08 3.99
N TYR A 43 45.95 4.47 4.84
CA TYR A 43 44.65 3.91 4.45
C TYR A 43 43.49 4.84 4.82
N GLY A 44 42.48 4.88 3.97
CA GLY A 44 41.20 5.55 4.23
C GLY A 44 40.06 4.55 4.25
N LEU A 45 39.20 4.59 5.26
CA LEU A 45 37.91 3.89 5.28
C LEU A 45 36.79 4.94 5.23
N THR A 46 35.94 4.88 4.22
CA THR A 46 34.74 5.72 4.16
C THR A 46 33.52 4.85 4.40
N VAL A 47 32.68 5.21 5.36
CA VAL A 47 31.38 4.56 5.60
C VAL A 47 30.28 5.50 5.13
N PHE A 48 29.32 4.97 4.38
CA PHE A 48 28.17 5.71 3.90
C PHE A 48 26.87 5.03 4.34
N ALA A 49 25.93 5.85 4.80
CA ALA A 49 24.59 5.44 5.15
C ALA A 49 23.58 6.38 4.48
N ARG A 50 22.54 5.80 3.87
CA ARG A 50 21.40 6.54 3.33
C ARG A 50 20.11 5.90 3.84
N VAL A 51 19.23 6.72 4.39
CA VAL A 51 17.88 6.31 4.79
C VAL A 51 16.89 7.17 4.01
N ASN A 52 16.16 6.55 3.09
CA ASN A 52 15.04 7.20 2.41
C ASN A 52 13.77 6.97 3.25
N ASN A 53 12.92 8.00 3.32
CA ASN A 53 11.73 8.02 4.18
C ASN A 53 12.08 7.72 5.66
N LEU A 54 12.91 8.58 6.25
CA LEU A 54 13.41 8.46 7.63
C LEU A 54 12.28 8.35 8.65
N LEU A 55 11.18 9.08 8.44
CA LEU A 55 10.01 9.10 9.32
C LEU A 55 9.05 7.92 9.09
N ASP A 56 9.32 7.07 8.09
CA ASP A 56 8.47 5.95 7.69
C ASP A 56 7.01 6.37 7.45
N ARG A 57 6.82 7.58 6.90
CA ARG A 57 5.49 8.13 6.66
C ARG A 57 4.90 7.50 5.41
N ARG A 58 3.66 7.01 5.53
CA ARG A 58 2.82 6.55 4.42
C ARG A 58 2.13 7.77 3.81
N ASN A 59 2.74 8.38 2.80
CA ASN A 59 2.14 9.54 2.13
C ASN A 59 1.21 9.08 1.00
N ALA A 60 -0.03 9.59 1.00
CA ALA A 60 -0.98 9.43 -0.10
C ALA A 60 -0.50 10.25 -1.31
N LEU A 61 -0.08 9.56 -2.37
CA LEU A 61 0.36 10.15 -3.64
C LEU A 61 -0.79 10.29 -4.64
N ASN A 62 -1.79 9.43 -4.51
CA ASN A 62 -2.99 9.45 -5.34
C ASN A 62 -4.19 8.94 -4.51
N VAL A 63 -5.38 9.02 -5.09
CA VAL A 63 -6.63 8.58 -4.46
C VAL A 63 -7.45 7.78 -5.46
N TYR A 64 -8.29 6.87 -4.97
CA TYR A 64 -9.25 6.17 -5.81
C TYR A 64 -10.31 7.16 -6.32
N GLN A 65 -10.69 7.03 -7.58
CA GLN A 65 -11.69 7.92 -8.19
C GLN A 65 -13.09 7.73 -7.59
N ALA A 66 -13.38 6.55 -7.06
CA ALA A 66 -14.70 6.22 -6.51
C ALA A 66 -14.95 6.89 -5.14
N THR A 67 -13.92 7.02 -4.31
CA THR A 67 -14.04 7.47 -2.90
C THR A 67 -13.30 8.76 -2.60
N GLY A 68 -12.32 9.14 -3.42
CA GLY A 68 -11.38 10.21 -3.10
C GLY A 68 -10.43 9.89 -1.95
N SER A 69 -10.34 8.62 -1.52
CA SER A 69 -9.46 8.14 -0.45
C SER A 69 -8.26 7.37 -1.02
N ALA A 70 -7.14 7.36 -0.29
CA ALA A 70 -5.98 6.53 -0.60
C ALA A 70 -5.98 5.19 0.17
N ASP A 71 -6.97 4.96 1.03
CA ASP A 71 -7.04 3.75 1.86
C ASP A 71 -8.38 3.01 1.70
N ASP A 72 -9.28 3.53 0.84
CA ASP A 72 -10.60 2.97 0.59
C ASP A 72 -10.90 3.10 -0.91
N ASP A 73 -11.15 1.99 -1.58
CA ASP A 73 -11.46 1.92 -3.00
C ASP A 73 -12.96 1.93 -3.30
N GLY A 74 -13.81 1.90 -2.27
CA GLY A 74 -15.27 1.94 -2.37
C GLY A 74 -15.90 0.58 -2.65
N PHE A 75 -15.11 -0.50 -2.65
CA PHE A 75 -15.63 -1.86 -2.79
C PHE A 75 -16.12 -2.40 -1.45
N TYR A 76 -15.23 -2.38 -0.45
CA TYR A 76 -15.51 -2.97 0.84
C TYR A 76 -16.53 -2.12 1.64
N GLY A 77 -17.60 -2.75 2.13
CA GLY A 77 -18.69 -2.06 2.82
C GLY A 77 -19.80 -1.52 1.90
N ASN A 78 -19.68 -1.70 0.59
CA ASN A 78 -20.74 -1.35 -0.36
C ASN A 78 -21.64 -2.55 -0.64
N GLU A 79 -22.89 -2.46 -0.16
CA GLU A 79 -23.87 -3.53 -0.25
C GLU A 79 -24.17 -3.98 -1.70
N VAL A 80 -23.94 -3.11 -2.69
CA VAL A 80 -24.18 -3.40 -4.11
C VAL A 80 -23.00 -4.14 -4.75
N TYR A 81 -21.77 -3.88 -4.30
CA TYR A 81 -20.57 -4.40 -4.95
C TYR A 81 -19.93 -5.57 -4.20
N SER A 82 -19.89 -5.56 -2.87
CA SER A 82 -19.14 -6.56 -2.09
C SER A 82 -20.01 -7.68 -1.51
N GLN A 83 -21.29 -7.45 -1.18
CA GLN A 83 -22.14 -8.45 -0.49
C GLN A 83 -22.19 -9.80 -1.20
N ALA A 84 -22.45 -9.82 -2.51
CA ALA A 84 -22.53 -11.09 -3.25
C ALA A 84 -21.20 -11.86 -3.30
N PHE A 85 -20.06 -11.17 -3.18
CA PHE A 85 -18.75 -11.82 -3.10
C PHE A 85 -18.44 -12.30 -1.69
N ILE A 86 -18.80 -11.52 -0.67
CA ILE A 86 -18.67 -11.89 0.75
C ILE A 86 -19.57 -13.10 1.07
N ASP A 87 -20.81 -13.13 0.58
CA ASP A 87 -21.71 -14.27 0.78
C ASP A 87 -21.20 -15.57 0.13
N GLN A 88 -20.44 -15.45 -0.96
CA GLN A 88 -19.96 -16.58 -1.75
C GLN A 88 -18.58 -17.09 -1.29
N TYR A 89 -17.72 -16.19 -0.77
CA TYR A 89 -16.30 -16.47 -0.50
C TYR A 89 -15.82 -15.98 0.87
N GLY A 90 -16.67 -15.30 1.65
CA GLY A 90 -16.35 -14.73 2.95
C GLY A 90 -16.51 -15.74 4.09
N GLU A 91 -15.70 -16.79 4.07
CA GLU A 91 -15.51 -17.63 5.27
C GLU A 91 -14.64 -16.86 6.28
N ASP A 92 -15.06 -16.88 7.56
CA ASP A 92 -14.35 -16.32 8.73
C ASP A 92 -13.91 -17.51 9.61
N ASP A 93 -13.34 -18.52 8.96
CA ASP A 93 -12.75 -19.66 9.64
C ASP A 93 -11.36 -19.20 10.08
N GLY A 94 -11.17 -18.86 11.36
CA GLY A 94 -9.96 -18.24 11.95
C GLY A 94 -8.66 -19.04 11.83
N GLY A 95 -8.30 -19.47 10.62
CA GLY A 95 -7.18 -20.29 10.25
C GLY A 95 -7.21 -21.68 10.88
N THR A 96 -7.85 -22.66 10.23
CA THR A 96 -7.36 -24.05 10.35
C THR A 96 -6.85 -24.56 9.02
N SER A 97 -5.59 -24.26 8.75
CA SER A 97 -4.80 -25.03 7.78
C SER A 97 -4.60 -26.45 8.32
N GLY A 98 -5.60 -27.31 8.14
CA GLY A 98 -5.55 -28.74 8.44
C GLY A 98 -6.37 -29.19 9.64
N GLY A 99 -7.64 -29.54 9.41
CA GLY A 99 -8.38 -30.58 10.16
C GLY A 99 -8.32 -30.54 11.69
N GLY A 100 -8.41 -29.35 12.29
CA GLY A 100 -8.48 -29.13 13.74
C GLY A 100 -9.59 -28.13 14.07
N ASP A 101 -9.91 -28.02 15.36
CA ASP A 101 -10.95 -27.16 15.95
C ASP A 101 -11.13 -25.78 15.25
N HIS A 102 -12.34 -25.48 14.76
CA HIS A 102 -12.65 -24.18 14.15
C HIS A 102 -12.51 -23.10 15.22
N VAL A 103 -11.43 -22.32 15.14
CA VAL A 103 -11.27 -21.10 15.95
C VAL A 103 -12.35 -20.12 15.48
N ALA A 104 -13.17 -19.62 16.41
CA ALA A 104 -14.12 -18.56 16.11
C ALA A 104 -13.34 -17.37 15.52
N GLY A 105 -13.67 -17.03 14.28
CA GLY A 105 -13.04 -15.95 13.55
C GLY A 105 -13.19 -14.60 14.24
N ASP A 106 -12.37 -13.63 13.81
CA ASP A 106 -12.28 -12.31 14.44
C ASP A 106 -13.36 -11.33 13.95
N GLY A 107 -14.30 -11.82 13.13
CA GLY A 107 -15.36 -11.05 12.51
C GLY A 107 -14.95 -10.42 11.18
N ILE A 108 -13.76 -10.74 10.65
CA ILE A 108 -13.26 -10.31 9.34
C ILE A 108 -13.07 -11.56 8.48
N THR A 109 -13.77 -11.64 7.34
CA THR A 109 -13.67 -12.81 6.47
C THR A 109 -12.26 -12.93 5.84
N ASP A 110 -11.77 -14.15 5.62
CA ASP A 110 -10.49 -14.43 4.95
C ASP A 110 -10.37 -13.73 3.58
N TYR A 111 -11.50 -13.63 2.86
CA TYR A 111 -11.58 -12.92 1.59
C TYR A 111 -11.35 -11.41 1.74
N GLU A 112 -11.91 -10.81 2.79
CA GLU A 112 -11.71 -9.39 3.08
C GLU A 112 -10.24 -9.11 3.41
N GLU A 113 -9.62 -9.94 4.24
CA GLU A 113 -8.20 -9.79 4.57
C GLU A 113 -7.33 -9.88 3.31
N MET A 114 -7.56 -10.88 2.47
CA MET A 114 -6.86 -11.05 1.21
C MET A 114 -7.11 -9.85 0.28
N TYR A 115 -8.34 -9.38 0.19
CA TYR A 115 -8.71 -8.24 -0.65
C TYR A 115 -7.98 -6.97 -0.19
N ARG A 116 -8.01 -6.66 1.12
CA ARG A 116 -7.32 -5.52 1.70
C ARG A 116 -5.81 -5.63 1.49
N ALA A 117 -5.22 -6.80 1.73
CA ALA A 117 -3.79 -7.01 1.57
C ALA A 117 -3.32 -6.76 0.14
N ILE A 118 -4.07 -7.24 -0.86
CA ILE A 118 -3.70 -7.12 -2.27
C ILE A 118 -4.01 -5.71 -2.80
N ASN A 119 -5.23 -5.22 -2.58
CA ASN A 119 -5.73 -4.03 -3.28
C ASN A 119 -5.46 -2.74 -2.50
N ILE A 120 -5.53 -2.76 -1.17
CA ILE A 120 -5.37 -1.56 -0.33
C ILE A 120 -3.93 -1.43 0.18
N ASP A 121 -3.33 -2.51 0.70
CA ASP A 121 -1.98 -2.45 1.27
C ASP A 121 -0.86 -2.57 0.24
N ASN A 122 -1.02 -3.44 -0.76
CA ASN A 122 -0.04 -3.59 -1.84
C ASN A 122 -0.33 -2.72 -3.07
N ASP A 123 -1.49 -2.03 -3.09
CA ASP A 123 -1.84 -1.08 -4.15
C ASP A 123 -1.85 -1.71 -5.56
N GLU A 124 -2.03 -3.04 -5.67
CA GLU A 124 -1.83 -3.77 -6.93
C GLU A 124 -2.90 -3.44 -7.97
N SER A 125 -4.18 -3.35 -7.57
CA SER A 125 -5.28 -3.03 -8.50
C SER A 125 -5.09 -1.64 -9.10
N PHE A 126 -4.72 -0.66 -8.29
CA PHE A 126 -4.49 0.70 -8.76
C PHE A 126 -3.26 0.80 -9.66
N ARG A 127 -2.15 0.15 -9.28
CA ARG A 127 -0.91 0.16 -10.07
C ARG A 127 -1.07 -0.50 -11.42
N THR A 128 -1.82 -1.60 -11.49
CA THR A 128 -2.08 -2.30 -12.76
C THR A 128 -3.05 -1.54 -13.66
N GLN A 129 -3.98 -0.76 -13.10
CA GLN A 129 -4.99 -0.02 -13.86
C GLN A 129 -4.55 1.39 -14.27
N VAL A 130 -3.86 2.13 -13.39
CA VAL A 130 -3.50 3.55 -13.59
C VAL A 130 -1.99 3.72 -13.90
N GLY A 131 -1.16 2.73 -13.58
CA GLY A 131 0.29 2.80 -13.78
C GLY A 131 1.04 3.69 -12.79
N GLY A 132 0.34 4.26 -11.80
CA GLY A 132 0.88 5.06 -10.70
C GLY A 132 0.78 4.35 -9.36
N ARG A 133 1.44 4.88 -8.32
CA ARG A 133 1.28 4.42 -6.95
C ARG A 133 0.33 5.33 -6.19
N LEU A 134 -0.54 4.75 -5.38
CA LEU A 134 -1.46 5.43 -4.48
C LEU A 134 -0.73 5.87 -3.20
N ILE A 135 0.27 5.09 -2.78
CA ILE A 135 1.05 5.29 -1.55
C ILE A 135 2.55 5.40 -1.83
N SER A 136 3.25 6.23 -1.06
CA SER A 136 4.71 6.38 -1.12
C SER A 136 5.46 5.10 -0.72
N ALA A 137 6.69 4.94 -1.22
CA ALA A 137 7.52 3.80 -0.87
C ALA A 137 7.81 3.73 0.66
N PRO A 138 7.92 2.52 1.22
CA PRO A 138 8.30 2.33 2.62
C PRO A 138 9.74 2.79 2.87
N ARG A 139 10.14 2.93 4.14
CA ARG A 139 11.52 3.26 4.51
C ARG A 139 12.54 2.31 3.89
N GLN A 140 13.58 2.88 3.28
CA GLN A 140 14.68 2.12 2.68
C GLN A 140 16.01 2.55 3.31
N VAL A 141 16.82 1.57 3.70
CA VAL A 141 18.14 1.80 4.31
C VAL A 141 19.23 1.19 3.43
N PHE A 142 20.19 2.02 3.04
CA PHE A 142 21.39 1.62 2.30
C PHE A 142 22.61 1.89 3.17
N LEU A 143 23.45 0.87 3.32
CA LEU A 143 24.71 0.96 4.03
C LEU A 143 25.82 0.49 3.09
N GLY A 144 26.99 1.10 3.20
CA GLY A 144 28.18 0.54 2.60
C GLY A 144 29.45 1.26 3.02
N PHE A 145 30.56 0.80 2.46
CA PHE A 145 31.88 1.32 2.78
C PHE A 145 32.80 1.28 1.56
N SER A 146 33.80 2.15 1.53
CA SER A 146 34.89 2.16 0.56
C SER A 146 36.23 2.20 1.29
N VAL A 147 37.27 1.62 0.66
CA VAL A 147 38.63 1.59 1.19
C VAL A 147 39.57 2.19 0.15
N ASP A 148 40.45 3.09 0.61
CA ASP A 148 41.50 3.73 -0.19
C ASP A 148 42.88 3.36 0.40
N PHE A 149 43.90 3.22 -0.46
CA PHE A 149 45.27 2.82 -0.13
C PHE A 149 46.30 3.68 -0.87
#